data_AF-A0A7V7MMK6-F1
#
_entry.id   AF-A0A7V7MMK6-F1
#
_cell.length_a   1.000
_cell.length_b   1.000
_cell.length_c   1.000
_cell.angle_alpha   90.00
_cell.angle_beta   90.00
_cell.angle_gamma   90.00
#
_symmetry.space_group_name_H-M   'P 1'
#
loop_
_entity.id
_entity.type
_entity.pdbx_description
1 polymer ?
#
loop_
_entity_poly.entity_id
_entity_poly.type
_entity_poly.pdbx_seq_one_letter_code
_entity_poly.pdbx_strand_id
1 'polypeptide(L)'
;MEGDERSDHLSISGDGRFISFQSWANNLVPGGPGAIIECYVFDRDADCNGVFDDAFQGGVRTWLISRKSDGQLATHSSRNPKLSDDGRTVVFFSMDPLSSPDLDILTDC
;
A
#
# COMPACT_ATOMS: atom_id res chain seq x y z
N MET A 1 9.48 -8.85 7.94
CA MET A 1 8.57 -9.67 7.11
C MET A 1 9.09 -9.60 5.69
N GLU A 2 9.20 -10.73 5.00
CA GLU A 2 9.71 -10.82 3.63
C GLU A 2 8.54 -11.17 2.70
N GLY A 3 8.43 -10.46 1.58
CA GLY A 3 7.40 -10.74 0.56
C GLY A 3 7.75 -11.99 -0.24
N ASP A 4 6.76 -12.82 -0.55
CA ASP A 4 6.92 -14.08 -1.28
C ASP A 4 6.92 -13.92 -2.81
N GLU A 5 6.60 -12.72 -3.31
CA GLU A 5 6.48 -12.40 -4.74
C GLU A 5 7.05 -11.01 -5.08
N ARG A 6 7.06 -10.68 -6.38
CA ARG A 6 7.59 -9.41 -6.90
C ARG A 6 6.83 -8.18 -6.37
N SER A 7 7.59 -7.14 -6.06
CA SER A 7 7.11 -5.77 -5.86
C SER A 7 7.70 -4.82 -6.91
N ASP A 8 6.95 -3.77 -7.29
CA ASP A 8 7.41 -2.73 -8.20
C ASP A 8 6.68 -1.38 -7.99
N HIS A 9 6.92 -0.40 -8.88
CA HIS A 9 6.35 0.96 -8.85
C HIS A 9 6.50 1.68 -7.49
N LEU A 10 7.71 1.68 -6.94
CA LEU A 10 8.00 2.36 -5.67
C LEU A 10 7.91 3.88 -5.80
N SER A 11 7.47 4.54 -4.73
CA SER A 11 7.52 5.99 -4.51
C SER A 11 7.84 6.24 -3.04
N ILE A 12 8.65 7.26 -2.74
CA ILE A 12 9.09 7.60 -1.38
C ILE A 12 8.69 9.04 -1.06
N SER A 13 8.34 9.34 0.19
CA SER A 13 8.10 10.70 0.66
C SER A 13 9.40 11.52 0.68
N GLY A 14 9.29 12.85 0.66
CA GLY A 14 10.43 13.76 0.64
C GLY A 14 11.29 13.69 1.90
N ASP A 15 10.68 13.37 3.05
CA ASP A 15 11.40 13.08 4.29
C ASP A 15 12.00 11.67 4.35
N GLY A 16 11.69 10.82 3.37
CA GLY A 16 12.19 9.47 3.26
C GLY A 16 11.52 8.46 4.19
N ARG A 17 10.51 8.84 4.97
CA ARG A 17 9.88 7.96 5.99
C ARG A 17 8.95 6.92 5.39
N PHE A 18 8.08 7.32 4.48
CA PHE A 18 7.06 6.45 3.90
C PHE A 18 7.45 6.01 2.50
N ILE A 19 7.22 4.72 2.20
CA ILE A 19 7.40 4.15 0.86
C ILE A 19 6.06 3.55 0.41
N SER A 20 5.49 4.02 -0.70
CA SER A 20 4.38 3.34 -1.36
C SER A 20 4.90 2.42 -2.47
N PHE A 21 4.32 1.24 -2.63
CA PHE A 21 4.69 0.28 -3.67
C PHE A 21 3.52 -0.65 -3.97
N GLN A 22 3.52 -1.29 -5.13
CA GLN A 22 2.57 -2.37 -5.42
C GLN A 22 3.27 -3.72 -5.32
N SER A 23 2.54 -4.77 -4.94
CA SER A 23 3.08 -6.11 -4.78
C SER A 23 2.09 -7.19 -5.16
N TRP A 24 2.62 -8.29 -5.69
CA TRP A 24 1.92 -9.57 -5.88
C TRP A 24 1.94 -10.44 -4.62
N ALA A 25 2.69 -10.05 -3.59
CA ALA A 25 2.85 -10.83 -2.38
C ALA A 25 1.54 -10.85 -1.57
N ASN A 26 1.14 -12.05 -1.17
CA ASN A 26 -0.09 -12.28 -0.39
C ASN A 26 0.17 -12.26 1.13
N ASN A 27 1.43 -12.16 1.54
CA ASN A 27 1.87 -12.34 2.91
C ASN A 27 2.40 -11.05 3.58
N LEU A 28 2.28 -9.88 2.92
CA LEU A 28 2.78 -8.60 3.43
C LEU A 28 1.94 -8.00 4.55
N VAL A 29 0.69 -8.45 4.69
CA VAL A 29 -0.18 -8.13 5.81
C VAL A 29 -0.94 -9.40 6.23
N PRO A 30 -1.30 -9.57 7.51
CA PRO A 30 -2.10 -10.71 7.95
C PRO A 30 -3.42 -10.78 7.19
N GLY A 31 -3.72 -11.96 6.61
CA GLY A 31 -4.91 -12.16 5.78
C GLY A 31 -4.92 -11.31 4.51
N GLY A 32 -3.74 -11.16 3.89
CA GLY A 32 -3.57 -10.35 2.69
C GLY A 32 -4.46 -10.75 1.52
N PRO A 33 -4.58 -9.85 0.52
CA PRO A 33 -5.27 -10.16 -0.72
C PRO A 33 -4.52 -11.32 -1.40
N GLY A 34 -5.25 -12.22 -2.06
CA GLY A 34 -4.67 -13.41 -2.69
C GLY A 34 -3.69 -13.09 -3.84
N ALA A 35 -3.66 -13.89 -4.90
CA ALA A 35 -2.75 -13.70 -6.02
C ALA A 35 -3.15 -12.54 -6.96
N ILE A 36 -3.35 -11.34 -6.43
CA ILE A 36 -3.65 -10.09 -7.17
C ILE A 36 -2.65 -8.99 -6.78
N ILE A 37 -2.42 -8.04 -7.69
CA ILE A 37 -1.56 -6.88 -7.39
C ILE A 37 -2.31 -5.90 -6.51
N GLU A 38 -1.72 -5.53 -5.40
CA GLU A 38 -2.30 -4.57 -4.46
C GLU A 38 -1.28 -3.52 -4.02
N CYS A 39 -1.78 -2.38 -3.53
CA CYS A 39 -0.95 -1.23 -3.16
C CYS A 39 -0.73 -1.19 -1.64
N TYR A 40 0.52 -0.95 -1.26
CA TYR A 40 0.97 -0.95 0.12
C TYR A 40 1.74 0.33 0.45
N VAL A 41 1.80 0.66 1.75
CA VAL A 41 2.72 1.64 2.32
C VAL A 41 3.59 0.98 3.37
N PHE A 42 4.88 1.26 3.35
CA PHE A 42 5.86 0.89 4.36
C PHE A 42 6.33 2.12 5.14
N ASP A 43 6.25 2.08 6.48
CA ASP A 43 6.81 3.10 7.37
C ASP A 43 8.16 2.62 7.90
N ARG A 44 9.21 3.37 7.55
CA ARG A 44 10.58 3.10 7.96
C ARG A 44 10.84 3.48 9.42
N ASP A 45 9.98 4.29 10.02
CA ASP A 45 10.09 4.83 11.38
C ASP A 45 8.78 4.58 12.16
N ALA A 46 8.39 3.31 12.28
CA ALA A 46 7.11 2.92 12.86
C ALA A 46 6.96 3.28 14.35
N ASP A 47 8.06 3.49 15.06
CA ASP A 47 8.06 3.98 16.45
C ASP A 47 8.27 5.50 16.58
N CYS A 48 8.41 6.19 15.45
CA CYS A 48 8.54 7.65 15.35
C CYS A 48 9.76 8.21 16.12
N ASN A 49 10.84 7.44 16.20
CA ASN A 49 12.05 7.80 16.93
C ASN A 49 13.07 8.57 16.05
N GLY A 50 12.80 8.70 14.75
CA GLY A 50 13.66 9.37 13.78
C GLY A 50 14.80 8.49 13.24
N VAL A 51 14.83 7.20 13.57
CA VAL A 51 15.81 6.21 13.11
C VAL A 51 15.13 5.28 12.11
N PHE A 52 15.46 5.47 10.84
CA PHE A 52 14.87 4.69 9.77
C PHE A 52 15.40 3.26 9.74
N ASP A 53 14.51 2.31 9.46
CA ASP A 53 14.79 0.87 9.29
C ASP A 53 15.51 0.23 10.48
N ASP A 54 15.28 0.77 11.69
CA ASP A 54 15.83 0.22 12.91
C ASP A 54 15.25 -1.18 13.22
N ALA A 55 15.83 -1.86 14.21
CA ALA A 55 15.37 -3.17 14.62
C ALA A 55 14.07 -3.14 15.45
N PHE A 56 13.23 -2.10 15.33
CA PHE A 56 11.97 -2.04 16.07
C PHE A 56 11.11 -3.27 15.75
N GLN A 57 10.90 -4.08 16.80
CA GLN A 57 10.20 -5.37 16.77
C GLN A 57 8.69 -5.22 17.05
N GLY A 58 8.23 -4.00 17.35
CA GLY A 58 6.83 -3.69 17.59
C GLY A 58 6.13 -3.14 16.34
N GLY A 59 4.82 -2.91 16.47
CA GLY A 59 4.03 -2.13 15.50
C GLY A 59 3.79 -2.79 14.14
N VAL A 60 2.95 -2.13 13.35
CA VAL A 60 2.73 -2.45 11.94
C VAL A 60 3.66 -1.57 11.13
N ARG A 61 4.48 -2.16 10.26
CA ARG A 61 5.33 -1.41 9.32
C ARG A 61 4.73 -1.32 7.93
N THR A 62 3.87 -2.26 7.55
CA THR A 62 3.28 -2.35 6.22
C THR A 62 1.76 -2.29 6.32
N TRP A 63 1.14 -1.39 5.57
CA TRP A 63 -0.31 -1.30 5.43
C TRP A 63 -0.74 -1.58 4.00
N LEU A 64 -1.83 -2.33 3.86
CA LEU A 64 -2.58 -2.42 2.62
C LEU A 64 -3.47 -1.18 2.50
N ILE A 65 -3.27 -0.37 1.46
CA ILE A 65 -4.01 0.89 1.25
C ILE A 65 -5.13 0.77 0.22
N SER A 66 -5.14 -0.29 -0.59
CA SER A 66 -6.18 -0.59 -1.59
C SER A 66 -7.33 -1.43 -1.03
N ARG A 67 -7.80 -1.12 0.18
CA ARG A 67 -8.99 -1.77 0.77
C ARG A 67 -10.26 -1.04 0.37
N LYS A 68 -11.36 -1.79 0.30
CA LYS A 68 -12.70 -1.21 0.21
C LYS A 68 -12.98 -0.39 1.48
N SER A 69 -13.81 0.64 1.36
CA SER A 69 -14.13 1.58 2.43
C SER A 69 -14.82 0.93 3.63
N ASP A 70 -15.39 -0.25 3.45
CA ASP A 70 -15.96 -1.11 4.50
C ASP A 70 -14.93 -2.01 5.19
N GLY A 71 -13.65 -1.91 4.80
CA GLY A 71 -12.53 -2.69 5.33
C GLY A 71 -12.29 -4.03 4.63
N GLN A 72 -13.12 -4.41 3.66
CA GLN A 72 -12.92 -5.63 2.87
C GLN A 72 -11.73 -5.48 1.91
N LEU A 73 -11.17 -6.63 1.51
CA LEU A 73 -10.12 -6.67 0.50
C LEU A 73 -10.72 -6.36 -0.88
N ALA A 74 -9.89 -5.77 -1.75
CA ALA A 74 -10.20 -5.68 -3.16
C ALA A 74 -10.28 -7.09 -3.79
N THR A 75 -11.15 -7.23 -4.78
CA THR A 75 -11.31 -8.41 -5.62
C THR A 75 -10.58 -8.31 -6.95
N HIS A 76 -10.24 -7.09 -7.37
CA HIS A 76 -9.42 -6.79 -8.55
C HIS A 76 -8.20 -5.96 -8.17
N SER A 77 -7.22 -5.89 -9.07
CA SER A 77 -5.91 -5.29 -8.77
C SER A 77 -5.95 -3.77 -8.61
N SER A 78 -5.14 -3.25 -7.70
CA SER A 78 -4.81 -1.83 -7.59
C SER A 78 -3.33 -1.57 -7.91
N ARG A 79 -3.04 -0.52 -8.68
CA ARG A 79 -1.71 -0.32 -9.32
C ARG A 79 -1.21 1.12 -9.34
N ASN A 80 0.08 1.25 -9.62
CA ASN A 80 0.83 2.50 -9.80
C ASN A 80 0.69 3.49 -8.63
N PRO A 81 0.99 3.07 -7.39
CA PRO A 81 0.92 3.97 -6.27
C PRO A 81 1.93 5.11 -6.41
N LYS A 82 1.50 6.32 -6.07
CA LYS A 82 2.33 7.52 -5.97
C LYS A 82 2.05 8.19 -4.64
N LEU A 83 3.12 8.42 -3.91
CA LEU A 83 3.12 9.07 -2.60
C LEU A 83 3.44 10.56 -2.76
N SER A 84 2.70 11.42 -2.07
CA SER A 84 2.99 12.85 -2.00
C SER A 84 4.32 13.11 -1.29
N ASP A 85 4.98 14.20 -1.65
CA ASP A 85 6.26 14.59 -1.07
C ASP A 85 6.16 14.78 0.46
N ASP A 86 5.03 15.28 0.96
CA ASP A 86 4.77 15.44 2.39
C ASP A 86 4.37 14.15 3.12
N GLY A 87 4.32 13.01 2.42
CA GLY A 87 4.01 11.70 2.98
C GLY A 87 2.56 11.49 3.41
N ARG A 88 1.65 12.45 3.16
CA ARG A 88 0.26 12.39 3.66
C ARG A 88 -0.74 11.76 2.72
N THR A 89 -0.43 11.65 1.43
CA THR A 89 -1.41 11.24 0.42
C THR A 89 -0.79 10.21 -0.50
N VAL A 90 -1.51 9.11 -0.74
CA VAL A 90 -1.18 8.16 -1.80
C VAL A 90 -2.32 8.15 -2.81
N VAL A 91 -1.96 8.25 -4.08
CA VAL A 91 -2.88 8.02 -5.21
C VAL A 91 -2.48 6.74 -5.94
N PHE A 92 -3.46 6.01 -6.44
CA PHE A 92 -3.27 4.78 -7.19
C PHE A 92 -4.50 4.53 -8.07
N PHE A 93 -4.38 3.66 -9.06
CA PHE A 93 -5.53 3.17 -9.83
C PHE A 93 -6.10 1.92 -9.15
N SER A 94 -7.41 1.77 -9.11
CA SER A 94 -8.05 0.51 -8.73
C SER A 94 -8.88 -0.01 -9.88
N MET A 95 -8.97 -1.34 -10.01
CA MET A 95 -9.93 -2.03 -10.89
C MET A 95 -11.20 -2.45 -10.13
N ASP A 96 -11.35 -1.96 -8.91
CA ASP A 96 -12.38 -2.31 -7.96
C ASP A 96 -12.94 -1.00 -7.37
N PRO A 97 -14.25 -0.87 -7.15
CA PRO A 97 -14.81 0.29 -6.48
C PRO A 97 -14.46 0.24 -4.98
N LEU A 98 -13.35 0.90 -4.61
CA LEU A 98 -12.86 0.90 -3.24
C LEU A 98 -13.66 1.85 -2.33
N SER A 99 -14.41 2.78 -2.89
CA SER A 99 -15.30 3.64 -2.13
C SER A 99 -16.64 3.81 -2.84
N SER A 100 -17.69 4.11 -2.08
CA SER A 100 -19.00 4.44 -2.64
C SER A 100 -19.28 5.94 -2.52
N PRO A 101 -19.65 6.64 -3.61
CA PRO A 101 -19.57 6.22 -5.01
C PRO A 101 -18.13 6.28 -5.53
N ASP A 102 -17.78 5.30 -6.36
CA ASP A 102 -16.56 5.29 -7.16
C ASP A 102 -16.71 6.36 -8.25
N LEU A 103 -15.86 7.40 -8.22
CA LEU A 103 -16.06 8.61 -9.05
C LEU A 103 -15.19 8.62 -10.32
N ASP A 104 -14.32 7.63 -10.51
CA ASP A 104 -13.65 7.38 -11.76
C ASP A 104 -14.63 6.73 -12.75
N ILE A 105 -15.08 7.55 -13.71
CA ILE A 105 -15.96 7.16 -14.83
C ILE A 105 -15.18 6.31 -15.86
N LEU A 106 -13.95 5.90 -15.55
CA LEU A 106 -13.21 4.98 -16.40
C LEU A 106 -13.73 3.59 -16.09
N THR A 107 -14.45 3.01 -17.05
CA THR A 107 -14.79 1.59 -16.99
C THR A 107 -13.49 0.81 -16.89
N ASP A 108 -13.26 0.17 -15.75
CA ASP A 108 -12.17 -0.78 -15.59
C ASP A 108 -12.32 -1.85 -16.66
N CYS A 109 -11.38 -1.86 -17.61
CA CYS A 109 -11.39 -2.71 -18.80
C CYS A 109 -10.75 -4.07 -18.55
#